data_AF-A0A519SXF3-F1
#
_entry.id   AF-A0A519SXF3-F1
#
_cell.length_a   1.000
_cell.length_b   1.000
_cell.length_c   1.000
_cell.angle_alpha   90.00
_cell.angle_beta   90.00
_cell.angle_gamma   90.00
#
_symmetry.space_group_name_H-M   'P 1'
#
loop_
_entity.id
_entity.type
_entity.pdbx_description
1 polymer ?
#
loop_
_entity_poly.entity_id
_entity_poly.type
_entity_poly.pdbx_seq_one_letter_code
_entity_poly.pdbx_strand_id
1 'polypeptide(L)' 'AEVPRQGPVVVYCQSGVRSAQAVALLQNLGYDNVLTLSGGLEEF' A
#
# COMPACT_ATOMS: atom_id res chain seq x y z
N ALA A 1 -2.96 1.39 14.95
CA ALA A 1 -1.54 1.02 14.74
C ALA A 1 -1.00 1.90 13.63
N GLU A 2 0.24 2.37 13.77
CA GLU A 2 0.90 3.18 12.74
C GLU A 2 1.58 2.28 11.69
N VAL A 3 1.89 2.84 10.52
CA VAL A 3 2.59 2.12 9.45
C VAL A 3 4.07 1.98 9.83
N PRO A 4 4.64 0.76 9.85
CA PRO A 4 6.03 0.58 10.20
C PRO A 4 6.95 1.12 9.09
N ARG A 5 8.06 1.75 9.50
CA ARG A 5 9.09 2.29 8.59
C ARG A 5 10.11 1.25 8.13
N GLN A 6 10.09 0.05 8.70
CA GLN A 6 11.06 -1.01 8.45
C GLN A 6 10.35 -2.29 8.01
N GLY A 7 10.96 -3.01 7.08
CA GLY A 7 10.39 -4.21 6.47
C GLY A 7 9.33 -3.88 5.41
N PRO A 8 9.01 -4.82 4.50
CA PRO A 8 8.05 -4.58 3.44
C PRO A 8 6.63 -4.44 4.00
N VAL A 9 5.91 -3.41 3.56
CA VAL A 9 4.50 -3.17 3.88
C VAL A 9 3.68 -3.29 2.60
N VAL A 10 2.74 -4.23 2.58
CA VAL A 10 1.78 -4.38 1.47
C VAL A 10 0.44 -3.80 1.88
N VAL A 11 0.00 -2.77 1.17
CA VAL A 11 -1.32 -2.15 1.32
C VAL A 11 -2.25 -2.75 0.28
N TYR A 12 -3.45 -3.13 0.69
CA TYR A 12 -4.44 -3.70 -0.22
C TYR A 12 -5.82 -3.07 0.03
N CYS A 13 -6.66 -3.16 -0.98
CA CYS A 13 -8.08 -2.90 -0.88
C CYS A 13 -8.82 -3.90 -1.77
N GLN A 14 -10.14 -3.74 -1.94
CA GLN A 14 -10.93 -4.68 -2.74
C GLN A 14 -10.43 -4.83 -4.19
N SER A 15 -10.22 -3.73 -4.92
CA SER A 15 -9.87 -3.73 -6.36
C SER A 15 -8.49 -3.11 -6.68
N GLY A 16 -7.67 -2.84 -5.68
CA GLY A 16 -6.34 -2.21 -5.84
C GLY A 16 -6.32 -0.67 -6.00
N VAL A 17 -7.45 -0.03 -6.35
CA VAL A 17 -7.49 1.43 -6.63
C VAL A 17 -7.15 2.29 -5.40
N ARG A 18 -7.81 2.02 -4.25
CA ARG A 18 -7.61 2.80 -3.01
C ARG A 18 -6.23 2.56 -2.40
N SER A 19 -5.74 1.32 -2.48
CA SER A 19 -4.42 0.97 -1.97
C SER A 19 -3.31 1.62 -2.78
N ALA A 20 -3.46 1.76 -4.11
CA ALA A 20 -2.53 2.51 -4.93
C ALA A 20 -2.46 4.00 -4.53
N GLN A 21 -3.62 4.63 -4.26
CA GLN A 21 -3.67 6.01 -3.75
C GLN A 21 -3.02 6.15 -2.38
N ALA A 22 -3.28 5.20 -1.47
CA ALA A 22 -2.68 5.19 -0.14
C ALA A 22 -1.15 5.01 -0.20
N VAL A 23 -0.64 4.14 -1.07
CA VAL A 23 0.80 3.97 -1.29
C VAL A 23 1.43 5.25 -1.82
N ALA A 24 0.81 5.94 -2.80
CA ALA A 24 1.31 7.22 -3.30
C ALA A 24 1.38 8.29 -2.20
N LEU A 25 0.37 8.36 -1.32
CA LEU A 25 0.38 9.25 -0.15
C LEU A 25 1.53 8.91 0.80
N LEU A 26 1.70 7.62 1.14
CA LEU A 26 2.74 7.16 2.05
C LEU A 26 4.14 7.43 1.46
N GLN A 27 4.34 7.21 0.16
CA GLN A 27 5.59 7.56 -0.53
C GLN A 27 5.91 9.05 -0.42
N ASN A 28 4.92 9.93 -0.60
CA ASN A 28 5.10 11.37 -0.39
C ASN A 28 5.45 11.75 1.06
N LEU A 29 5.08 10.92 2.03
CA LEU A 29 5.45 11.05 3.45
C LEU A 29 6.79 10.36 3.81
N GLY A 30 7.54 9.93 2.79
CA GLY A 30 8.85 9.31 2.93
C GLY A 30 8.83 7.85 3.36
N TYR A 31 7.75 7.12 3.08
CA TYR A 31 7.76 5.66 3.19
C TYR A 31 8.28 5.07 1.88
N ASP A 32 9.46 4.47 1.93
CA ASP A 32 10.11 3.77 0.81
C ASP A 32 9.80 2.26 0.79
N ASN A 33 9.21 1.75 1.87
CA ASN A 33 8.95 0.34 2.11
C ASN A 33 7.51 -0.11 1.83
N VAL A 34 6.73 0.69 1.09
CA VAL A 34 5.30 0.45 0.85
C VAL A 34 5.01 0.00 -0.59
N LEU A 35 4.17 -1.02 -0.71
CA LEU A 35 3.76 -1.66 -1.97
C LEU A 35 2.23 -1.77 -2.00
N THR A 36 1.62 -1.77 -3.18
CA THR A 36 0.19 -2.09 -3.34
C THR A 36 0.02 -3.48 -3.93
N LEU A 37 -1.00 -4.22 -3.47
CA LEU A 37 -1.47 -5.41 -4.17
C LEU A 37 -2.24 -4.99 -5.43
N SER A 38 -1.68 -5.28 -6.61
CA SER A 38 -2.37 -5.08 -7.91
C SER A 38 -3.63 -5.95 -7.97
N GLY A 39 -4.72 -5.41 -8.53
CA GLY A 39 -6.01 -6.10 -8.59
C GLY A 39 -6.78 -6.20 -7.26
N GLY A 40 -6.09 -5.99 -6.13
CA GLY A 40 -6.68 -6.10 -4.80
C GLY A 40 -7.09 -7.53 -4.46
N LEU A 41 -8.11 -7.66 -3.61
CA LEU A 41 -8.65 -8.98 -3.23
C LEU A 41 -9.49 -9.64 -4.32
N GLU A 42 -9.97 -8.90 -5.32
CA GLU A 42 -10.77 -9.46 -6.41
C GLU A 42 -9.94 -10.34 -7.37
N GLU A 43 -8.62 -10.11 -7.43
CA GLU A 43 -7.69 -10.86 -8.28
C GLU A 43 -6.73 -11.78 -7.50
N PHE A 44 -6.89 -11.87 -6.17
CA PHE A 44 -6.12 -12.77 -5.30
C PHE A 44 -6.85 -14.09 -5.09
#